data_AF-A0A0W8JK21-F1
#
_entry.id   AF-A0A0W8JK21-F1
#
_cell.length_a   1.000
_cell.length_b   1.000
_cell.length_c   1.000
_cell.angle_alpha   90.00
_cell.angle_beta   90.00
_cell.angle_gamma   90.00
#
_symmetry.space_group_name_H-M   'P 1'
#
loop_
_entity.id
_entity.type
_entity.pdbx_description
1 polymer ?
#
loop_
_entity_poly.entity_id
_entity_poly.type
_entity_poly.pdbx_seq_one_letter_code
_entity_poly.pdbx_strand_id
1 'polypeptide(L)'
;MNPNEEQHHKDNIQQALKLCRYVKWLKVILAFTVTVGYFSGFQWLPELMIIALLICLLLPLGFFDVFIQKLLEYNTRLLEERQRLNAEEANKHFDKLYKGTRANRDY
;
A
#
# COMPACT_ATOMS: atom_id res chain seq x y z
N MET A 1 -19.18 7.45 -4.62
CA MET A 1 -18.05 6.94 -3.81
C MET A 1 -18.14 7.64 -2.46
N ASN A 2 -18.19 6.93 -1.33
CA ASN A 2 -18.21 7.59 -0.02
C ASN A 2 -16.80 8.16 0.23
N PRO A 3 -16.61 9.49 0.31
CA PRO A 3 -15.29 10.12 0.40
C PRO A 3 -14.46 9.61 1.58
N ASN A 4 -15.11 9.14 2.64
CA ASN A 4 -14.45 8.60 3.83
C ASN A 4 -13.66 7.31 3.59
N GLU A 5 -14.04 6.46 2.64
CA GLU A 5 -13.33 5.20 2.38
C GLU A 5 -12.07 5.35 1.52
N GLU A 6 -12.07 6.30 0.58
CA GLU A 6 -10.85 6.63 -0.17
C GLU A 6 -9.80 7.26 0.73
N GLN A 7 -10.23 8.08 1.68
CA GLN A 7 -9.36 8.79 2.61
C GLN A 7 -8.69 7.81 3.59
N HIS A 8 -9.47 6.83 4.09
CA HIS A 8 -8.96 5.80 4.99
C HIS A 8 -7.88 4.92 4.33
N HIS A 9 -8.04 4.58 3.05
CA HIS A 9 -7.04 3.78 2.33
C HIS A 9 -5.77 4.56 2.00
N LYS A 10 -5.88 5.83 1.64
CA LYS A 10 -4.72 6.71 1.42
C LYS A 10 -3.92 6.92 2.70
N ASP A 11 -4.60 7.12 3.84
CA ASP A 11 -3.95 7.28 5.14
C ASP A 11 -3.20 6.02 5.57
N ASN A 12 -3.78 4.83 5.36
CA ASN A 12 -3.14 3.56 5.70
C ASN A 12 -1.91 3.25 4.84
N ILE A 13 -1.94 3.56 3.54
CA ILE A 13 -0.77 3.44 2.65
C ILE A 13 0.32 4.42 3.07
N GLN A 14 -0.05 5.65 3.43
CA GLN A 14 0.89 6.64 3.91
C GLN A 14 1.52 6.23 5.25
N GLN A 15 0.77 5.56 6.13
CA GLN A 15 1.29 4.97 7.36
C GLN A 15 2.29 3.85 7.07
N ALA A 16 2.01 2.94 6.13
CA ALA A 16 2.96 1.91 5.72
C ALA A 16 4.27 2.51 5.16
N LEU A 17 4.17 3.55 4.33
CA LEU A 17 5.33 4.28 3.81
C LEU A 17 6.13 4.99 4.92
N LYS A 18 5.46 5.56 5.92
CA LYS A 18 6.09 6.14 7.11
C LYS A 18 6.81 5.06 7.94
N LEU A 19 6.19 3.89 8.10
CA LEU A 19 6.75 2.76 8.84
C LEU A 19 8.03 2.26 8.14
N CYS A 20 8.01 2.12 6.81
CA CYS A 20 9.20 1.81 6.01
C CYS A 20 10.35 2.83 6.23
N ARG A 21 10.01 4.12 6.23
CA ARG A 21 11.00 5.18 6.53
C ARG A 21 11.56 5.06 7.94
N TYR A 22 10.72 4.72 8.92
CA TYR A 22 11.14 4.50 10.30
C TYR A 22 12.07 3.28 10.42
N VAL A 23 11.75 2.16 9.78
CA VAL A 23 12.62 0.97 9.72
C VAL A 23 14.01 1.33 9.17
N LYS A 24 14.05 2.14 8.11
CA LYS A 24 15.32 2.59 7.51
C LYS A 24 16.16 3.37 8.52
N TRP A 25 15.56 4.32 9.22
CA TRP A 25 16.26 5.10 10.26
C TRP A 25 16.70 4.26 11.44
N LEU A 26 15.87 3.31 11.89
CA LEU A 26 16.21 2.36 12.94
C LEU A 26 17.47 1.56 12.58
N LYS A 27 17.57 1.07 11.34
CA LYS A 27 18.77 0.37 10.85
C LYS A 27 20.02 1.25 10.85
N VAL A 28 19.89 2.53 10.51
CA VAL A 28 21.02 3.49 10.56
C VAL A 28 21.50 3.68 11.99
N ILE A 29 20.58 3.87 12.95
CA ILE A 29 20.91 3.99 14.37
C ILE A 29 21.61 2.72 14.87
N LEU A 30 21.08 1.54 14.52
CA LEU A 30 21.66 0.25 14.87
C LEU A 30 23.10 0.11 14.36
N ALA A 31 23.34 0.46 13.09
CA ALA A 31 24.66 0.43 12.48
C ALA A 31 25.64 1.39 13.18
N PHE A 32 25.17 2.57 13.56
CA PHE A 32 25.96 3.52 14.33
C PHE A 32 26.33 2.97 15.71
N THR A 33 25.37 2.39 16.44
CA THR A 33 25.60 1.76 17.74
C THR A 33 26.60 0.62 17.67
N VAL A 34 26.50 -0.25 16.66
CA VAL A 34 27.46 -1.34 16.44
C VAL A 34 28.85 -0.80 16.11
N THR A 35 28.92 0.26 15.30
CA THR A 35 30.20 0.91 14.94
C THR A 35 30.88 1.49 16.18
N VAL A 36 30.15 2.25 17.00
CA VAL A 36 30.67 2.81 18.27
C VAL A 36 31.09 1.67 19.20
N GLY A 37 30.26 0.63 19.35
CA GLY A 37 30.59 -0.50 20.22
C GLY A 37 31.83 -1.27 19.79
N TYR A 38 32.09 -1.35 18.48
CA TYR A 38 33.31 -1.94 17.93
C TYR A 38 34.55 -1.13 18.32
N PHE A 39 34.52 0.20 18.17
CA PHE A 39 35.64 1.08 18.53
C PHE A 39 35.85 1.19 20.04
N SER A 40 34.80 1.10 20.86
CA SER A 40 34.90 1.12 22.32
C SER A 40 35.31 -0.23 22.94
N GLY A 41 35.43 -1.30 22.14
CA GLY A 41 35.86 -2.62 22.61
C GLY A 41 34.88 -3.27 23.58
N PHE A 42 33.58 -3.00 23.46
CA PHE A 42 32.63 -3.55 24.41
C PHE A 42 32.50 -5.09 24.28
N GLN A 43 32.47 -5.79 25.41
CA GLN A 43 32.39 -7.25 25.47
C GLN A 43 31.07 -7.83 24.90
N TRP A 44 29.95 -7.12 25.06
CA TRP A 44 28.61 -7.48 24.54
C TRP A 44 28.38 -7.17 23.04
N LEU A 45 29.42 -6.76 22.29
CA LEU A 45 29.29 -6.48 20.85
C LEU A 45 28.68 -7.65 20.04
N PRO A 46 29.04 -8.93 20.30
CA PRO A 46 28.46 -10.06 19.56
C PRO A 46 26.95 -10.19 19.78
N GLU A 47 26.49 -9.99 21.01
CA GLU A 47 25.07 -10.06 21.38
C GLU A 47 24.28 -8.94 20.71
N LEU A 48 24.83 -7.71 20.72
CA LEU A 48 24.28 -6.57 19.99
C LEU A 48 24.19 -6.83 18.48
N MET A 49 25.21 -7.46 17.90
CA MET A 49 25.20 -7.85 16.49
C MET A 49 24.10 -8.85 16.16
N ILE A 50 23.90 -9.88 16.99
CA ILE A 50 22.86 -10.88 16.78
C ILE A 50 21.47 -10.23 16.85
N ILE A 51 21.24 -9.39 17.86
CA ILE A 51 19.98 -8.64 18.01
C ILE A 51 19.76 -7.75 16.78
N ALA A 52 20.81 -7.06 16.34
CA ALA A 52 20.74 -6.19 15.16
C ALA A 52 20.35 -6.95 13.89
N LEU A 53 20.92 -8.15 13.72
CA LEU A 53 20.65 -9.03 12.59
C LEU A 53 19.21 -9.55 12.62
N LEU A 54 18.72 -9.97 13.80
CA LEU A 54 17.34 -10.41 14.00
C LEU A 54 16.33 -9.30 13.68
N ILE A 55 16.57 -8.09 14.19
CA ILE A 55 15.74 -6.92 13.89
C ILE A 55 15.75 -6.63 12.39
N CYS A 56 16.92 -6.70 11.74
CA CYS A 56 17.03 -6.45 10.30
C CYS A 56 16.29 -7.48 9.45
N LEU A 57 16.14 -8.71 9.94
CA LEU A 57 15.48 -9.82 9.25
C LEU A 57 13.96 -9.86 9.49
N LEU A 58 13.53 -9.70 10.74
CA LEU A 58 12.12 -9.85 11.15
C LEU A 58 11.27 -8.64 10.76
N LEU A 59 11.81 -7.44 10.90
CA LEU A 59 11.05 -6.20 10.74
C LEU A 59 10.58 -5.94 9.28
N PRO A 60 11.36 -6.30 8.23
CA PRO A 60 10.88 -6.24 6.85
C PRO A 60 9.80 -7.26 6.50
N LEU A 61 9.77 -8.44 7.16
CA LEU A 61 8.84 -9.52 6.81
C LEU A 61 7.38 -9.10 7.02
N GLY A 62 7.07 -8.51 8.18
CA GLY A 62 5.72 -8.00 8.46
C GLY A 62 5.34 -6.79 7.58
N PHE A 63 6.31 -5.98 7.16
CA PHE A 63 6.08 -4.88 6.24
C PHE A 63 5.72 -5.35 4.83
N PHE A 64 6.45 -6.35 4.30
CA PHE A 64 6.24 -6.85 2.95
C PHE A 64 4.83 -7.44 2.76
N ASP A 65 4.33 -8.18 3.74
CA ASP A 65 3.00 -8.79 3.67
C ASP A 65 1.89 -7.74 3.56
N VAL A 66 1.88 -6.77 4.49
CA VAL A 66 0.92 -5.65 4.47
C VAL A 66 1.07 -4.81 3.21
N PHE A 67 2.30 -4.56 2.75
CA PHE A 67 2.55 -3.79 1.54
C PHE A 67 1.99 -4.48 0.29
N ILE A 68 2.25 -5.78 0.12
CA ILE A 68 1.77 -6.55 -1.04
C ILE A 68 0.24 -6.67 -1.02
N GLN A 69 -0.35 -6.96 0.14
CA GLN A 69 -1.81 -7.04 0.29
C GLN A 69 -2.49 -5.73 -0.12
N LYS A 70 -1.90 -4.59 0.24
CA LYS A 70 -2.46 -3.26 -0.09
C LYS A 70 -2.22 -2.86 -1.54
N LEU A 71 -1.10 -3.27 -2.14
CA LEU A 71 -0.86 -3.12 -3.58
C LEU A 71 -1.91 -3.87 -4.40
N LEU A 72 -2.24 -5.09 -3.97
CA LEU A 72 -3.26 -5.90 -4.61
C LEU A 72 -4.64 -5.23 -4.47
N GLU A 73 -5.00 -4.79 -3.26
CA GLU A 73 -6.27 -4.12 -2.98
C GLU A 73 -6.47 -2.85 -3.83
N TYR A 74 -5.44 -2.03 -3.99
CA TYR A 74 -5.50 -0.83 -4.81
C TYR A 74 -5.75 -1.14 -6.30
N ASN A 75 -5.03 -2.12 -6.86
CA ASN A 75 -5.19 -2.50 -8.26
C ASN A 75 -6.57 -3.10 -8.54
N THR A 76 -7.09 -3.94 -7.63
CA THR A 76 -8.44 -4.51 -7.75
C THR A 76 -9.50 -3.40 -7.75
N ARG A 77 -9.39 -2.43 -6.85
CA ARG A 77 -10.32 -1.29 -6.81
C ARG A 77 -10.29 -0.47 -8.10
N LEU A 78 -9.10 -0.21 -8.64
CA LEU A 78 -8.97 0.54 -9.89
C LEU A 78 -9.65 -0.19 -11.05
N LEU A 79 -9.54 -1.53 -11.07
CA LEU A 79 -10.19 -2.37 -12.07
C LEU A 79 -11.72 -2.33 -11.95
N GLU A 80 -12.24 -2.46 -10.73
CA GLU A 80 -13.68 -2.36 -10.45
C GLU A 80 -14.26 -1.02 -10.87
N GLU A 81 -13.54 0.08 -10.63
CA GLU A 81 -13.99 1.41 -11.01
C GLU A 81 -14.07 1.56 -12.54
N ARG A 82 -13.09 1.03 -13.28
CA ARG A 82 -13.12 0.99 -14.75
C ARG A 82 -14.28 0.15 -15.28
N GLN A 83 -14.56 -0.99 -14.65
CA GLN A 83 -15.71 -1.82 -15.03
C GLN A 83 -17.03 -1.07 -14.78
N ARG A 84 -17.17 -0.38 -13.64
CA ARG A 84 -18.36 0.41 -13.33
C ARG A 84 -18.58 1.53 -14.34
N LEU A 85 -17.52 2.28 -14.68
CA LEU A 85 -17.59 3.37 -15.67
C LEU A 85 -17.99 2.83 -17.05
N ASN A 86 -17.38 1.73 -17.49
CA ASN A 86 -17.73 1.10 -18.77
C ASN A 86 -19.19 0.61 -18.79
N ALA A 87 -19.68 0.03 -17.70
CA ALA A 87 -21.08 -0.39 -17.59
C ALA A 87 -22.06 0.79 -17.61
N GLU A 88 -21.71 1.90 -16.94
CA GLU A 88 -22.53 3.11 -16.93
C GLU A 88 -22.59 3.77 -18.31
N GLU A 89 -21.45 3.82 -19.03
CA GLU A 89 -21.37 4.33 -20.39
C GLU A 89 -22.14 3.45 -21.37
N ALA A 90 -22.00 2.13 -21.28
CA ALA A 90 -22.79 1.18 -22.05
C ALA A 90 -24.29 1.38 -21.82
N ASN A 91 -24.73 1.53 -20.57
CA ASN A 91 -26.13 1.79 -20.23
C ASN A 91 -26.64 3.12 -20.81
N LYS A 92 -25.83 4.18 -20.82
CA LYS A 92 -26.20 5.46 -21.48
C LYS A 92 -26.39 5.26 -22.98
N HIS A 93 -25.53 4.46 -23.62
CA HIS A 93 -25.68 4.10 -25.02
C HIS A 93 -26.94 3.27 -25.29
N PHE A 94 -27.22 2.26 -24.46
CA PHE A 94 -28.44 1.45 -24.58
C PHE A 94 -29.71 2.27 -24.36
N ASP A 95 -29.77 3.14 -23.36
CA ASP A 95 -30.94 4.00 -23.09
C ASP A 95 -31.19 4.99 -24.25
N LYS A 96 -30.11 5.54 -24.83
CA LYS A 96 -30.20 6.39 -26.03
C LYS A 96 -30.75 5.63 -27.24
N LEU A 97 -30.29 4.40 -27.46
CA LEU A 97 -30.81 3.53 -28.53
C LEU A 97 -32.28 3.18 -28.30
N TYR A 98 -32.67 2.86 -27.07
CA TYR A 98 -34.04 2.47 -26.74
C TYR A 98 -35.01 3.65 -26.91
N LYS A 99 -34.65 4.84 -26.44
CA LYS A 99 -35.43 6.07 -26.64
C LYS A 99 -35.54 6.46 -28.10
N GLY A 100 -34.45 6.38 -28.87
CA GLY A 100 -34.47 6.62 -30.32
C GLY A 100 -35.32 5.62 -31.09
N THR A 101 -35.29 4.34 -30.70
CA THR A 101 -36.10 3.29 -31.33
C THR A 101 -37.59 3.42 -31.01
N ARG A 102 -37.94 3.88 -29.80
CA ARG A 102 -39.33 4.13 -29.40
C ARG A 102 -39.92 5.33 -30.14
N ALA A 103 -39.16 6.43 -30.24
CA ALA A 103 -39.57 7.61 -31.00
C ALA A 103 -39.78 7.36 -32.50
N ASN A 104 -39.08 6.36 -33.07
CA ASN A 104 -39.23 5.98 -34.48
C ASN A 104 -40.33 4.92 -34.73
N ARG A 105 -40.95 4.39 -33.66
CA ARG A 105 -42.07 3.42 -33.74
C ARG A 105 -43.44 4.10 -33.57
N ASP A 106 -43.45 5.33 -33.07
CA ASP A 106 -44.65 6.15 -32.83
C ASP A 106 -44.96 7.13 -34.00
N TYR A 107 -44.26 7.00 -35.13
CA TYR A 107 -44.59 7.58 -36.45
C TYR A 107 -44.89 6.47 -37.45
#